data_AF-A0A7K2ZVS3-F1
#
_entry.id   AF-A0A7K2ZVS3-F1
#
_cell.length_a   1.000
_cell.length_b   1.000
_cell.length_c   1.000
_cell.angle_alpha   90.00
_cell.angle_beta   90.00
_cell.angle_gamma   90.00
#
_symmetry.space_group_name_H-M   'P 1'
#
loop_
_entity.id
_entity.type
_entity.pdbx_description
1 polymer ?
#
loop_
_entity_poly.entity_id
_entity_poly.type
_entity_poly.pdbx_seq_one_letter_code
_entity_poly.pdbx_strand_id
1 'polypeptide(L)'
;MLEGNPERHVWGLGRHHAGSNFFWYRKDPAGNFSAYYSDMDCVVDDQLWTPEVLEGAQGLFNWGPSPPPVLPAPRGPRRADDRRPQCAAVTR
;
A
#
# COMPACT_ATOMS: atom_id res chain seq x y z
N MET A 1 16.18 12.67 -5.21
CA MET A 1 14.80 12.28 -5.59
C MET A 1 13.74 13.33 -5.22
N LEU A 2 13.70 13.86 -3.99
CA LEU A 2 12.86 15.04 -3.65
C LEU A 2 13.61 16.35 -3.53
N GLU A 3 14.92 16.30 -3.31
CA GLU A 3 15.74 17.51 -3.22
C GLU A 3 15.62 18.33 -4.52
N GLY A 4 15.26 19.60 -4.39
CA GLY A 4 14.93 20.49 -5.50
C GLY A 4 13.61 20.19 -6.23
N ASN A 5 12.83 19.19 -5.79
CA ASN A 5 11.58 18.74 -6.43
C ASN A 5 10.54 18.26 -5.39
N PRO A 6 10.08 19.13 -4.47
CA PRO A 6 9.16 18.74 -3.39
C PRO A 6 7.79 18.27 -3.88
N GLU A 7 7.35 18.72 -5.06
CA GLU A 7 6.09 18.34 -5.72
C GLU A 7 6.01 16.86 -6.09
N ARG A 8 7.15 16.15 -6.09
CA ARG A 8 7.21 14.71 -6.31
C ARG A 8 6.79 13.91 -5.09
N HIS A 9 6.63 14.53 -3.93
CA HIS A 9 5.98 13.92 -2.79
C HIS A 9 4.49 13.73 -3.11
N VAL A 10 3.99 12.50 -2.99
CA VAL A 10 2.57 12.21 -3.25
C VAL A 10 1.84 11.96 -1.94
N TRP A 11 2.29 10.98 -1.16
CA TRP A 11 1.57 10.56 0.04
C TRP A 11 2.46 9.77 1.01
N GLY A 12 2.23 9.93 2.32
CA GLY A 12 3.04 9.34 3.38
C GLY A 12 3.95 10.38 4.07
N LEU A 13 4.89 10.01 4.92
CA LEU A 13 5.07 8.68 5.51
C LEU A 13 3.80 8.25 6.26
N GLY A 14 3.43 6.98 6.16
CA GLY A 14 2.29 6.40 6.88
C GLY A 14 2.43 4.90 7.09
N ARG A 15 1.41 4.30 7.70
CA ARG A 15 1.29 2.85 7.92
C ARG A 15 0.03 2.33 7.25
N HIS A 16 0.15 1.40 6.31
CA HIS A 16 -1.01 0.73 5.74
C HIS A 16 -1.67 -0.15 6.80
N HIS A 17 -3.00 -0.27 6.73
CA HIS A 17 -3.73 -1.27 7.52
C HIS A 17 -3.49 -2.65 6.90
N ALA A 18 -3.76 -2.79 5.60
CA ALA A 18 -3.42 -3.97 4.81
C ALA A 18 -1.90 -4.16 4.76
N GLY A 19 -1.41 -5.29 5.24
CA GLY A 19 0.01 -5.66 5.20
C GLY A 19 0.88 -4.97 6.21
N SER A 20 0.28 -4.11 7.03
CA SER A 20 0.93 -3.47 8.16
C SER A 20 2.28 -2.83 7.79
N ASN A 21 2.48 -2.37 6.55
CA ASN A 21 3.78 -1.86 6.14
C ASN A 21 3.84 -0.34 6.30
N PHE A 22 5.03 0.19 6.56
CA PHE A 22 5.29 1.60 6.32
C PHE A 22 5.22 1.88 4.82
N PHE A 23 4.69 3.04 4.43
CA PHE A 23 4.61 3.44 3.03
C PHE A 23 5.06 4.88 2.79
N TRP A 24 5.63 5.11 1.62
CA TRP A 24 5.86 6.43 1.06
C TRP A 24 5.71 6.42 -0.45
N TYR A 25 4.74 7.16 -0.96
CA TYR A 25 4.48 7.34 -2.38
C TYR A 25 5.14 8.60 -2.92
N ARG A 26 5.78 8.46 -4.08
CA ARG A 26 6.40 9.54 -4.83
C ARG A 26 6.15 9.40 -6.32
N LYS A 27 6.30 10.50 -7.06
CA LYS A 27 6.26 10.53 -8.52
C LYS A 27 7.67 10.68 -9.09
N ASP A 28 8.04 9.84 -10.05
CA ASP A 28 9.29 9.99 -10.78
C ASP A 28 9.19 11.11 -11.84
N PRO A 29 10.31 11.53 -12.48
CA PRO A 29 10.28 12.55 -13.53
C PRO A 29 9.42 12.21 -14.75
N ALA A 30 9.23 10.93 -15.06
CA ALA A 30 8.39 10.46 -16.17
C ALA A 30 6.90 10.41 -15.79
N GLY A 31 6.59 10.64 -14.52
CA GLY A 31 5.25 10.69 -13.98
C GLY A 31 4.72 9.36 -13.42
N ASN A 32 5.57 8.35 -13.29
CA ASN A 32 5.18 7.08 -12.67
C ASN A 32 5.13 7.21 -11.15
N PHE A 33 4.22 6.45 -10.53
CA PHE A 33 4.16 6.32 -9.09
C PHE A 33 5.11 5.23 -8.62
N SER A 34 5.91 5.54 -7.60
CA SER A 34 6.75 4.59 -6.89
C SER A 34 6.35 4.55 -5.42
N ALA A 35 6.18 3.34 -4.89
CA ALA A 35 5.97 3.11 -3.46
C ALA A 35 7.26 2.59 -2.84
N TYR A 36 7.79 3.29 -1.85
CA TYR A 36 8.76 2.71 -0.91
C TYR A 36 8.02 2.14 0.27
N TYR A 37 8.42 0.94 0.69
CA TYR A 37 7.80 0.23 1.79
C TYR A 37 8.86 -0.47 2.66
N SER A 38 8.50 -0.73 3.90
CA SER A 38 9.26 -1.57 4.85
C SER A 38 8.31 -2.12 5.92
N ASP A 39 8.77 -3.12 6.68
CA ASP A 39 7.99 -3.73 7.77
C ASP A 39 6.66 -4.33 7.31
N MET A 40 6.64 -4.96 6.14
CA MET A 40 5.44 -5.65 5.63
C MET A 40 5.30 -7.02 6.29
N ASP A 41 4.11 -7.32 6.78
CA ASP A 41 3.79 -8.65 7.31
C ASP A 41 3.90 -9.72 6.21
N CYS A 42 4.29 -10.93 6.61
CA CYS A 42 4.45 -12.06 5.70
C CYS A 42 3.47 -13.17 6.07
N VAL A 43 2.62 -13.55 5.12
CA VAL A 43 1.86 -14.80 5.20
C VAL A 43 2.81 -15.94 4.87
N VAL A 44 3.16 -16.74 5.88
CA VAL A 44 4.06 -17.89 5.71
C VAL A 44 3.34 -19.15 5.23
N ASP A 45 2.02 -19.22 5.42
CA ASP A 45 1.15 -20.30 4.98
C ASP A 45 -0.24 -19.74 4.69
N ASP A 46 -0.67 -19.83 3.43
CA ASP A 46 -1.96 -19.33 2.98
C ASP A 46 -3.15 -20.07 3.63
N GLN A 47 -2.95 -21.28 4.17
CA GLN A 47 -4.00 -22.01 4.89
C GLN A 47 -4.27 -21.44 6.29
N LEU A 48 -3.32 -20.68 6.85
CA LEU A 48 -3.42 -20.10 8.19
C LEU A 48 -3.95 -18.66 8.18
N TRP A 49 -4.14 -18.07 7.01
CA TRP A 49 -4.56 -16.68 6.85
C TRP A 49 -5.89 -16.59 6.08
N THR A 50 -6.83 -15.80 6.62
CA THR A 50 -8.13 -15.57 5.99
C THR A 50 -8.12 -14.20 5.29
N PRO A 51 -8.44 -14.12 3.98
CA PRO A 51 -8.57 -12.83 3.31
C PRO A 51 -9.72 -12.00 3.87
N GLU A 52 -9.48 -10.71 4.05
CA GLU A 52 -10.47 -9.76 4.57
C GLU A 52 -10.85 -8.72 3.51
N VAL A 53 -12.09 -8.22 3.61
CA VAL A 53 -12.55 -7.05 2.86
C VAL A 53 -12.46 -5.84 3.78
N LEU A 54 -11.62 -4.88 3.41
CA LEU A 54 -11.38 -3.67 4.20
C LEU A 54 -12.21 -2.51 3.67
N GLU A 55 -12.88 -1.81 4.57
CA GLU A 55 -13.76 -0.68 4.24
C GLU A 55 -13.21 0.64 4.78
N GLY A 56 -13.66 1.75 4.17
CA GLY A 56 -13.32 3.09 4.60
C GLY A 56 -11.80 3.33 4.68
N ALA A 57 -11.35 3.91 5.80
CA ALA A 57 -9.94 4.25 6.01
C ALA A 57 -9.03 3.01 6.11
N GLN A 58 -9.54 1.87 6.60
CA GLN A 58 -8.77 0.62 6.68
C GLN A 58 -8.41 0.08 5.30
N GLY A 59 -9.18 0.40 4.26
CA GLY A 59 -8.78 0.11 2.88
C GLY A 59 -7.52 0.86 2.44
N LEU A 60 -7.07 1.87 3.20
CA LEU A 60 -5.97 2.77 2.83
C LEU A 60 -4.85 2.80 3.88
N PHE A 61 -5.10 3.13 5.16
CA PHE A 61 -4.05 3.34 6.16
C PHE A 61 -4.58 3.33 7.60
N ASN A 62 -3.69 3.03 8.56
CA ASN A 62 -3.93 3.19 9.99
C ASN A 62 -3.61 4.62 10.46
N TRP A 63 -2.47 5.16 10.03
CA TRP A 63 -2.07 6.53 10.33
C TRP A 63 -1.17 7.11 9.23
N GLY A 64 -1.15 8.44 9.14
CA GLY A 64 -0.45 9.21 8.12
C GLY A 64 -1.23 10.47 7.73
N PRO A 65 -0.71 11.27 6.79
CA PRO A 65 -1.46 12.38 6.22
C PRO A 65 -2.68 11.86 5.44
N SER A 66 -3.72 12.70 5.30
CA SER A 66 -4.89 12.37 4.50
C SER A 66 -4.50 12.01 3.05
N PRO A 67 -5.16 11.01 2.44
CA PRO A 67 -4.83 10.56 1.10
C PRO A 67 -5.11 11.68 0.09
N PRO A 68 -4.22 11.93 -0.88
CA PRO A 68 -4.43 12.97 -1.87
C PRO A 68 -5.49 12.51 -2.89
N PRO A 69 -6.25 13.44 -3.51
CA PRO A 69 -7.27 13.10 -4.52
C PRO A 69 -6.72 12.41 -5.77
N VAL A 70 -5.41 12.52 -6.00
CA VAL A 70 -4.71 11.95 -7.17
C VAL A 70 -4.43 10.45 -7.04
N LEU A 71 -4.67 9.84 -5.88
CA LEU A 71 -4.43 8.41 -5.71
C LEU A 71 -5.42 7.63 -6.59
N PRO A 72 -4.95 6.77 -7.51
CA PRO A 72 -5.85 6.04 -8.39
C PRO A 72 -6.84 5.20 -7.58
N ALA A 73 -8.11 5.19 -7.99
CA ALA A 73 -9.11 4.33 -7.38
C ALA A 73 -8.67 2.85 -7.52
N PRO A 74 -8.95 2.01 -6.50
CA PRO A 74 -8.66 0.58 -6.59
C PRO A 74 -9.37 0.00 -7.82
N ARG A 75 -8.62 -0.72 -8.66
CA ARG A 75 -9.22 -1.55 -9.70
C ARG A 75 -9.82 -2.78 -9.01
N GLY A 76 -10.98 -3.23 -9.50
CA GLY A 76 -11.79 -4.29 -8.87
C GLY A 76 -11.03 -5.58 -8.53
N PRO A 77 -11.64 -6.48 -7.75
CA PRO A 77 -10.96 -7.62 -7.14
C PRO A 77 -10.30 -8.51 -8.20
N ARG A 78 -9.02 -8.85 -7.98
CA ARG A 78 -8.32 -9.90 -8.73
C ARG A 78 -8.70 -11.27 -8.17
N ARG A 79 -8.84 -12.27 -9.04
CA ARG A 79 -9.18 -13.65 -8.63
C ARG A 79 -8.11 -14.20 -7.68
N ALA A 80 -8.55 -14.95 -6.66
CA ALA A 80 -7.68 -15.50 -5.63
C ALA A 80 -6.64 -16.51 -6.15
N ASP A 81 -6.91 -17.13 -7.30
CA ASP A 81 -6.21 -18.31 -7.83
C ASP A 81 -4.85 -18.00 -8.52
N ASP A 82 -4.41 -16.74 -8.53
CA ASP A 82 -3.22 -16.28 -9.28
C ASP A 82 -2.04 -15.90 -8.35
N ARG A 83 -2.06 -16.36 -7.09
CA ARG A 83 -1.08 -15.96 -6.07
C ARG A 83 0.08 -16.96 -5.98
N ARG A 84 1.29 -16.51 -6.35
CA ARG A 84 2.54 -17.08 -5.80
C ARG A 84 2.65 -16.66 -4.33
N PRO A 85 3.39 -17.41 -3.48
CA PRO A 85 3.73 -16.94 -2.14
C PRO A 85 4.44 -15.58 -2.28
N GLN A 86 3.78 -14.53 -1.80
CA GLN A 86 4.31 -13.18 -1.67
C GLN A 86 4.21 -12.83 -0.19
N CYS A 87 5.09 -11.95 0.30
CA CYS A 87 4.81 -11.20 1.51
C CYS A 87 3.49 -10.45 1.27
N ALA A 88 2.39 -11.09 1.64
CA ALA A 88 1.04 -10.63 1.36
C ALA A 88 0.56 -9.81 2.54
N ALA A 89 -0.37 -8.91 2.24
CA ALA A 89 -0.91 -7.99 3.20
C ALA A 89 -1.66 -8.73 4.32
N VAL A 90 -1.02 -9.01 5.46
CA VAL A 90 -1.69 -9.46 6.69
C VAL A 90 -2.29 -8.26 7.39
N THR A 91 -3.53 -8.39 7.85
CA THR A 91 -4.23 -7.46 8.72
C THR A 91 -4.09 -7.99 10.15
N ARG A 92 -3.67 -7.12 11.09
CA ARG A 92 -3.71 -7.39 12.53
C ARG A 92 -4.93 -6.73 13.16
#